data_AF-X1LHR3-F1
#
_entry.id   AF-X1LHR3-F1
#
_cell.length_a   1.000
_cell.length_b   1.000
_cell.length_c   1.000
_cell.angle_alpha   90.00
_cell.angle_beta   90.00
_cell.angle_gamma   90.00
#
_symmetry.space_group_name_H-M   'P 1'
#
loop_
_entity.id
_entity.type
_entity.pdbx_description
1 polymer ?
#
loop_
_entity_poly.entity_id
_entity_poly.type
_entity_poly.pdbx_seq_one_letter_code
_entity_poly.pdbx_strand_id
1 'polypeptide(L)' 'KVSLSGQDFKVVNYFLDKNGLLDYKEIEKIAKKEKPKLIIAGFTAYPRKIDFKKLAKIAKKVLD' A
#
# COMPACT_ATOMS: atom_id res chain seq x y z
N LYS A 1 14.28 -21.68 -16.31
CA LYS A 1 14.36 -20.21 -16.11
C LYS A 1 12.95 -19.76 -15.71
N VAL A 2 12.70 -19.59 -14.42
CA VAL A 2 11.36 -19.33 -13.88
C VAL A 2 10.97 -17.91 -14.30
N SER A 3 9.79 -17.77 -14.89
CA SER A 3 9.20 -16.51 -15.33
C SER A 3 9.14 -15.52 -14.17
N LEU A 4 9.03 -14.22 -14.48
CA LEU A 4 8.67 -13.18 -13.49
C LEU A 4 7.40 -13.54 -12.70
N SER A 5 6.57 -14.43 -13.25
CA SER A 5 5.36 -15.00 -12.63
C SER A 5 5.60 -16.14 -11.63
N GLY A 6 6.85 -16.55 -11.37
CA GLY A 6 7.20 -17.54 -10.35
C GLY A 6 8.07 -16.97 -9.22
N GLN A 7 8.08 -15.65 -9.04
CA GLN A 7 8.59 -15.02 -7.82
C GLN A 7 7.45 -14.96 -6.79
N ASP A 8 7.67 -15.58 -5.63
CA ASP A 8 6.77 -15.46 -4.49
C ASP A 8 6.85 -14.05 -3.92
N PHE A 9 5.88 -13.20 -4.27
CA PHE A 9 5.73 -11.90 -3.62
C PHE A 9 5.04 -12.09 -2.27
N LYS A 10 5.65 -11.56 -1.19
CA LYS A 10 4.95 -11.41 0.08
C LYS A 10 3.97 -10.23 -0.04
N VAL A 11 2.69 -10.54 -0.17
CA VAL A 11 1.62 -9.54 -0.21
C VAL A 11 1.18 -9.21 1.21
N VAL A 12 1.12 -7.92 1.54
CA VAL A 12 0.53 -7.43 2.79
C VAL A 12 -0.57 -6.43 2.46
N ASN A 13 -1.75 -6.66 3.01
CA ASN A 13 -2.92 -5.83 2.79
C ASN A 13 -3.06 -4.74 3.85
N TYR A 14 -3.62 -3.61 3.44
CA TYR A 14 -4.15 -2.60 4.34
C TYR A 14 -5.66 -2.45 4.07
N PHE A 15 -6.43 -2.08 5.09
CA PHE A 15 -7.89 -2.05 5.04
C PHE A 15 -8.44 -0.63 5.25
N LEU A 16 -9.72 -0.46 4.92
CA LEU A 16 -10.45 0.75 5.23
C LEU A 16 -10.78 0.82 6.73
N ASP A 17 -10.92 2.02 7.25
CA ASP A 17 -11.42 2.25 8.59
C ASP A 17 -12.92 1.92 8.69
N LYS A 18 -13.47 2.05 9.91
CA LYS A 18 -14.90 1.84 10.18
C LYS A 18 -15.86 2.75 9.39
N ASN A 19 -15.36 3.85 8.82
CA ASN A 19 -16.14 4.79 8.00
C ASN A 19 -15.98 4.52 6.49
N GLY A 20 -15.25 3.47 6.12
CA GLY A 20 -14.91 3.16 4.74
C GLY A 20 -13.93 4.18 4.14
N LEU A 21 -12.99 4.68 4.93
CA LEU A 21 -11.93 5.60 4.48
C LEU A 21 -10.55 4.95 4.60
N LEU A 22 -9.63 5.32 3.71
CA LEU A 22 -8.23 4.94 3.82
C LEU A 22 -7.59 5.60 5.06
N ASP A 23 -7.09 4.78 5.98
CA ASP A 23 -6.27 5.24 7.10
C ASP A 23 -4.80 5.29 6.71
N TYR A 24 -4.34 6.47 6.28
CA TYR A 24 -2.95 6.70 5.89
C TYR A 24 -1.95 6.49 7.04
N LYS A 25 -2.37 6.65 8.31
CA LYS A 25 -1.49 6.41 9.46
C LYS A 25 -1.24 4.92 9.63
N GLU A 26 -2.30 4.11 9.54
CA GLU A 26 -2.17 2.65 9.61
C GLU A 26 -1.39 2.11 8.39
N ILE A 27 -1.65 2.66 7.20
CA ILE A 27 -0.85 2.33 6.00
C ILE A 27 0.64 2.66 6.23
N GLU A 28 0.97 3.83 6.78
CA GLU A 28 2.36 4.20 7.08
C GLU A 28 2.99 3.25 8.12
N LYS A 29 2.24 2.84 9.14
CA LYS A 29 2.70 1.90 10.17
C LYS A 29 2.99 0.52 9.59
N ILE A 30 2.08 -0.01 8.76
CA ILE A 30 2.27 -1.28 8.05
C ILE A 30 3.48 -1.17 7.12
N ALA A 31 3.59 -0.09 6.34
CA ALA A 31 4.70 0.11 5.42
C ALA A 31 6.06 0.16 6.15
N LYS A 32 6.16 0.88 7.27
CA LYS A 32 7.39 0.91 8.09
C LYS A 32 7.77 -0.46 8.66
N LYS A 33 6.76 -1.25 9.06
CA LYS A 33 6.97 -2.59 9.61
C LYS A 33 7.42 -3.59 8.55
N GLU A 34 6.75 -3.61 7.41
CA GLU A 34 6.94 -4.65 6.38
C GLU A 34 7.98 -4.25 5.33
N LYS A 35 8.34 -2.96 5.24
CA LYS A 35 9.31 -2.39 4.30
C LYS A 35 9.07 -2.84 2.85
N PRO A 36 7.86 -2.64 2.30
CA PRO A 36 7.53 -3.11 0.96
C PRO A 36 8.34 -2.36 -0.10
N LYS A 37 8.71 -3.07 -1.16
CA LYS A 37 9.35 -2.47 -2.36
C LYS A 37 8.34 -1.79 -3.29
N LEU A 38 7.05 -2.05 -3.11
CA LEU A 38 5.95 -1.54 -3.92
C LEU A 38 4.70 -1.34 -3.05
N ILE A 39 4.03 -0.21 -3.20
CA ILE A 39 2.70 0.06 -2.64
C ILE A 39 1.72 0.19 -3.81
N ILE A 40 0.67 -0.63 -3.82
CA ILE A 40 -0.40 -0.57 -4.82
C ILE A 40 -1.53 0.31 -4.28
N ALA A 41 -1.94 1.30 -5.07
CA ALA A 41 -2.97 2.28 -4.73
C ALA A 41 -4.10 2.29 -5.79
N GLY A 42 -4.78 1.16 -5.94
CA GLY A 42 -5.87 0.98 -6.89
C GLY A 42 -6.94 0.07 -6.31
N PHE A 43 -8.20 0.42 -6.52
CA PHE A 43 -9.35 -0.28 -5.95
C PHE A 43 -10.43 -0.46 -7.02
N THR A 44 -11.11 -1.59 -7.01
CA THR A 44 -12.20 -1.90 -7.96
C THR A 44 -13.49 -1.18 -7.61
N ALA A 45 -13.75 -0.93 -6.32
CA ALA A 45 -15.00 -0.34 -5.82
C ALA A 45 -14.77 0.62 -4.64
N TYR A 46 -14.02 1.69 -4.87
CA TYR A 46 -13.79 2.75 -3.86
C TYR A 46 -14.14 4.12 -4.45
N PRO A 47 -15.34 4.68 -4.18
CA PRO A 47 -15.81 5.90 -4.84
C PRO A 47 -15.20 7.19 -4.26
N ARG A 48 -14.37 7.08 -3.21
CA ARG A 48 -13.79 8.23 -2.52
C ARG A 48 -12.49 8.66 -3.23
N LYS A 49 -12.18 9.95 -3.13
CA LYS A 49 -10.88 10.46 -3.62
C LYS A 49 -9.73 9.88 -2.80
N ILE A 50 -8.70 9.41 -3.51
CA ILE A 50 -7.46 8.90 -2.92
C ILE A 50 -6.46 10.05 -2.85
N ASP A 51 -5.81 10.21 -1.71
CA ASP A 51 -4.69 11.15 -1.54
C ASP A 51 -3.38 10.48 -1.97
N PHE A 52 -3.14 10.47 -3.28
CA PHE A 52 -1.92 9.91 -3.86
C PHE A 52 -0.66 10.61 -3.37
N LYS A 53 -0.72 11.90 -3.00
CA LYS A 53 0.42 12.64 -2.45
C LYS A 53 0.84 12.06 -1.10
N LYS A 54 -0.11 11.70 -0.23
CA LYS A 54 0.20 11.01 1.03
C LYS A 54 0.80 9.64 0.80
N LEU A 55 0.24 8.83 -0.09
CA LEU A 55 0.77 7.50 -0.41
C LEU A 55 2.20 7.57 -0.98
N ALA A 56 2.46 8.53 -1.88
CA ALA A 56 3.81 8.76 -2.41
C ALA A 56 4.81 9.16 -1.31
N LYS A 57 4.39 10.01 -0.36
CA LYS A 57 5.24 10.36 0.80
C LYS A 57 5.54 9.15 1.69
N ILE A 58 4.55 8.29 1.91
CA ILE A 58 4.73 7.05 2.69
C ILE A 58 5.70 6.11 1.97
N ALA A 59 5.52 5.89 0.67
CA ALA A 59 6.41 5.06 -0.14
C ALA A 59 7.85 5.57 -0.09
N LYS A 60 8.05 6.90 -0.26
CA LYS A 60 9.37 7.52 -0.21
C LYS A 60 10.06 7.30 1.15
N LYS A 61 9.35 7.54 2.25
CA LYS A 61 9.88 7.36 3.62
C LYS A 61 10.37 5.94 3.94
N VAL A 62 9.90 4.93 3.21
CA VAL A 62 10.19 3.51 3.50
C VAL A 62 11.21 2.94 2.51
N LEU A 63 11.36 3.57 1.33
CA LEU A 63 12.33 3.21 0.31
C LEU A 63 13.69 3.91 0.49
N ASP A 64 13.72 5.07 1.14
CA ASP A 64 14.94 5.73 1.64
C ASP A 64 15.51 4.99 2.88
#